data_AF-A0A438JWG1-F1
#
_entry.id   AF-A0A438JWG1-F1
#
_cell.length_a   1.000
_cell.length_b   1.000
_cell.length_c   1.000
_cell.angle_alpha   90.00
_cell.angle_beta   90.00
_cell.angle_gamma   90.00
#
_symmetry.space_group_name_H-M   'P 1'
#
loop_
_entity.id
_entity.type
_entity.pdbx_description
1 polymer ?
#
loop_
_entity_poly.entity_id
_entity_poly.type
_entity_poly.pdbx_seq_one_letter_code
_entity_poly.pdbx_strand_id
1 'polypeptide(L)'
;MFLSRIHQETSAADLEAGALALKTDLKGRTQQKKQLVKENFDCFVSCKTTIDDIQSKLKRIEEDPEGSGTSHLFNCIQGVSSLANRAFEPLFERQAQTEKIRSVQGMLQRFRTLFNLPSSIRGSISKGEYDLAVREYRKAKSIALPSHVLEFILNCFLFHSIYFL
;
A
#
# COMPACT_ATOMS: atom_id res chain seq x y z
N MET A 1 -31.69 66.15 -10.26
CA MET A 1 -32.30 66.10 -8.91
C MET A 1 -31.54 66.89 -7.86
N PHE A 2 -30.20 66.79 -7.76
CA PHE A 2 -29.44 67.50 -6.72
C PHE A 2 -29.55 69.03 -6.81
N LEU A 3 -29.24 69.62 -7.98
CA LEU A 3 -29.34 71.08 -8.18
C LEU A 3 -30.77 71.62 -8.03
N SER A 4 -31.76 70.90 -8.56
CA SER A 4 -33.16 71.34 -8.58
C SER A 4 -33.92 71.16 -7.25
N ARG A 5 -33.48 70.26 -6.35
CA ARG A 5 -34.15 69.99 -5.06
C ARG A 5 -33.36 70.48 -3.84
N ILE A 6 -32.03 70.53 -3.90
CA ILE A 6 -31.19 70.91 -2.75
C ILE A 6 -30.69 72.36 -2.89
N HIS A 7 -30.44 72.82 -4.11
CA HIS A 7 -29.96 74.18 -4.39
C HIS A 7 -31.04 75.09 -5.01
N GLN A 8 -32.31 74.83 -4.68
CA GLN A 8 -33.46 75.52 -5.31
C GLN A 8 -33.49 77.03 -5.03
N GLU A 9 -32.99 77.44 -3.87
CA GLU A 9 -32.87 78.84 -3.41
C GLU A 9 -31.42 79.37 -3.49
N THR A 10 -30.48 78.59 -4.02
CA THR A 10 -29.06 78.98 -4.11
C THR A 10 -28.83 79.89 -5.31
N SER A 11 -28.14 81.02 -5.10
CA SER A 11 -27.86 81.96 -6.19
C SER A 11 -26.92 81.36 -7.23
N ALA A 12 -26.98 81.85 -8.48
CA ALA A 12 -26.09 81.39 -9.54
C ALA A 12 -24.61 81.62 -9.20
N ALA A 13 -24.29 82.72 -8.51
CA ALA A 13 -22.95 83.04 -8.06
C ALA A 13 -22.41 82.03 -7.03
N ASP A 14 -23.24 81.63 -6.07
CA ASP A 14 -22.87 80.62 -5.07
C ASP A 14 -22.70 79.23 -5.72
N LEU A 15 -23.51 78.92 -6.73
CA LEU A 15 -23.40 77.66 -7.47
C LEU A 15 -22.10 77.60 -8.29
N GLU A 16 -21.71 78.71 -8.92
CA GLU A 16 -20.45 78.83 -9.64
C GLU A 16 -19.23 78.77 -8.70
N ALA A 17 -19.31 79.45 -7.54
CA ALA A 17 -18.31 79.34 -6.49
C ALA A 17 -18.18 77.91 -5.96
N GLY A 18 -19.30 77.21 -5.74
CA GLY A 18 -19.32 75.79 -5.34
C GLY A 18 -18.74 74.87 -6.40
N ALA A 19 -19.02 75.11 -7.68
CA ALA A 19 -18.42 74.35 -8.78
C ALA A 19 -16.89 74.55 -8.87
N LEU A 20 -16.42 75.78 -8.66
CA LEU A 20 -15.00 76.10 -8.59
C LEU A 20 -14.32 75.45 -7.37
N ALA A 21 -14.99 75.45 -6.21
CA ALA A 21 -14.53 74.77 -5.01
C ALA A 21 -14.41 73.26 -5.22
N LEU A 22 -15.43 72.62 -5.80
CA LEU A 22 -15.42 71.18 -6.11
C LEU A 22 -14.33 70.81 -7.11
N LYS A 23 -14.12 71.64 -8.15
CA LYS A 23 -13.04 71.44 -9.12
C LYS A 23 -11.67 71.53 -8.47
N THR A 24 -11.50 72.44 -7.53
CA THR A 24 -10.27 72.61 -6.76
C THR A 24 -10.04 71.43 -5.81
N ASP A 25 -11.08 70.98 -5.11
CA ASP A 25 -11.02 69.82 -4.24
C ASP A 25 -10.69 68.53 -5.01
N LEU A 26 -11.32 68.30 -6.16
CA LEU A 26 -11.00 67.17 -7.04
C LEU A 26 -9.54 67.16 -7.50
N LYS A 27 -9.00 68.33 -7.84
CA LYS A 27 -7.57 68.48 -8.17
C LYS A 27 -6.71 68.16 -6.95
N GLY A 28 -7.07 68.66 -5.77
CA GLY A 28 -6.39 68.38 -4.50
C GLY A 28 -6.36 66.88 -4.18
N ARG A 29 -7.51 66.20 -4.25
CA ARG A 29 -7.61 64.75 -4.03
C ARG A 29 -6.82 63.94 -5.05
N THR A 30 -6.79 64.38 -6.31
CA THR A 30 -5.97 63.75 -7.35
C THR A 30 -4.48 63.88 -7.04
N GLN A 31 -4.05 65.05 -6.55
CA GLN A 31 -2.67 65.29 -6.13
C GLN A 31 -2.29 64.44 -4.92
N GLN A 32 -3.15 64.38 -3.90
CA GLN A 32 -2.96 63.53 -2.71
C GLN A 32 -2.81 62.06 -3.08
N LYS A 33 -3.64 61.55 -4.00
CA LYS A 33 -3.52 60.17 -4.48
C LYS A 33 -2.17 59.92 -5.17
N LYS A 34 -1.70 60.84 -6.02
CA LYS A 34 -0.38 60.74 -6.66
C LYS A 34 0.75 60.75 -5.64
N GLN A 35 0.62 61.59 -4.60
CA GLN A 35 1.60 61.70 -3.53
C GLN A 35 1.70 60.41 -2.73
N LEU A 36 0.55 59.81 -2.37
CA LEU A 36 0.51 58.54 -1.66
C LEU A 36 1.19 57.40 -2.45
N VAL A 37 1.02 57.37 -3.77
CA VAL A 37 1.72 56.42 -4.64
C VAL A 37 3.22 56.68 -4.68
N LYS A 38 3.66 57.96 -4.72
CA LYS A 38 5.08 58.30 -4.67
C LYS A 38 5.72 57.92 -3.34
N GLU A 39 5.07 58.22 -2.23
CA GLU A 39 5.57 57.94 -0.87
C GLU A 39 5.68 56.44 -0.59
N ASN A 40 4.80 55.63 -1.19
CA ASN A 40 4.77 54.19 -0.99
C ASN A 40 5.31 53.40 -2.19
N PHE A 41 5.93 54.07 -3.17
CA PHE A 41 6.34 53.44 -4.42
C PHE A 41 7.27 52.24 -4.19
N ASP A 42 8.27 52.42 -3.32
CA ASP A 42 9.24 51.38 -2.99
C ASP A 42 8.56 50.15 -2.33
N CYS A 43 7.55 50.38 -1.50
CA CYS A 43 6.75 49.31 -0.89
C CYS A 43 5.95 48.54 -1.96
N PHE A 44 5.30 49.24 -2.89
CA PHE A 44 4.58 48.60 -3.99
C PHE A 44 5.50 47.76 -4.89
N VAL A 45 6.67 48.31 -5.24
CA VAL A 45 7.66 47.61 -6.05
C VAL A 45 8.20 46.39 -5.31
N SER A 46 8.53 46.51 -4.03
CA SER A 46 9.03 45.41 -3.21
C SER A 46 8.00 44.29 -3.05
N CYS A 47 6.75 44.63 -2.74
CA CYS A 47 5.66 43.66 -2.65
C CYS A 47 5.43 42.94 -3.98
N LYS A 48 5.41 43.68 -5.10
CA LYS A 48 5.27 43.09 -6.43
C LYS A 48 6.43 42.15 -6.74
N THR A 49 7.66 42.58 -6.51
CA THR A 49 8.86 41.77 -6.76
C THR A 49 8.80 40.47 -5.95
N THR A 50 8.39 40.55 -4.69
CA THR A 50 8.22 39.37 -3.82
C THR A 50 7.15 38.42 -4.35
N ILE A 51 6.02 38.94 -4.83
CA ILE A 51 4.95 38.14 -5.45
C ILE A 51 5.46 37.46 -6.72
N ASP A 52 6.12 38.22 -7.60
CA ASP A 52 6.67 37.71 -8.87
C ASP A 52 7.74 36.62 -8.61
N ASP A 53 8.59 36.81 -7.59
CA ASP A 53 9.59 35.83 -7.17
C ASP A 53 8.96 34.54 -6.63
N ILE A 54 7.94 34.65 -5.77
CA ILE A 54 7.21 33.48 -5.25
C ILE A 54 6.52 32.74 -6.40
N GLN A 55 5.84 33.47 -7.28
CA GLN A 55 5.14 32.89 -8.42
C GLN A 55 6.12 32.17 -9.36
N SER A 56 7.29 32.74 -9.63
CA SER A 56 8.32 32.06 -10.42
C SER A 56 8.84 30.79 -9.73
N LYS A 57 9.03 30.80 -8.41
CA LYS A 57 9.45 29.61 -7.66
C LYS A 57 8.40 28.50 -7.70
N LEU A 58 7.13 28.84 -7.50
CA LEU A 58 6.02 27.89 -7.59
C LEU A 58 5.92 27.27 -8.99
N LYS A 59 6.01 28.10 -10.03
CA LYS A 59 5.96 27.62 -11.41
C LYS A 59 7.11 26.67 -11.74
N ARG A 60 8.33 26.94 -11.25
CA ARG A 60 9.47 26.02 -11.40
C ARG A 60 9.26 24.68 -10.70
N ILE A 61 8.59 24.67 -9.54
CA ILE A 61 8.24 23.44 -8.82
C ILE A 61 7.17 22.65 -9.59
N GLU A 62 6.21 23.32 -10.21
CA GLU A 62 5.18 22.67 -11.05
C GLU A 62 5.73 22.15 -12.38
N GLU A 63 6.68 22.87 -12.98
CA GLU A 63 7.35 22.51 -14.24
C GLU A 63 8.47 21.48 -14.06
N ASP A 64 8.89 21.19 -12.82
CA ASP A 64 9.90 20.18 -12.54
C ASP A 64 9.38 18.80 -12.97
N PRO A 65 10.06 18.11 -13.92
CA PRO A 65 9.65 16.78 -14.37
C PRO A 65 9.73 15.71 -13.27
N GLU A 66 10.43 15.96 -12.16
CA GLU A 66 10.33 15.11 -10.95
C GLU A 66 8.98 15.31 -10.22
N GLY A 67 8.14 16.27 -10.62
CA GLY A 67 6.81 16.50 -10.07
C GLY A 67 6.81 16.97 -8.60
N SER A 68 5.63 16.90 -7.93
CA SER A 68 5.55 17.12 -6.48
C SER A 68 6.65 16.30 -5.82
N GLY A 69 7.45 16.87 -4.92
CA GLY A 69 8.69 16.28 -4.37
C GLY A 69 8.58 14.93 -3.63
N THR A 70 7.53 14.16 -3.89
CA THR A 70 7.24 12.81 -3.48
C THR A 70 7.66 11.73 -4.50
N SER A 71 8.06 12.09 -5.73
CA SER A 71 8.50 11.10 -6.75
C SER A 71 9.74 10.31 -6.32
N HIS A 72 10.77 11.00 -5.80
CA HIS A 72 11.95 10.36 -5.24
C HIS A 72 11.57 9.42 -4.08
N LEU A 73 10.67 9.86 -3.21
CA LEU A 73 10.16 9.03 -2.11
C LEU A 73 9.43 7.78 -2.66
N PHE A 74 8.59 7.95 -3.67
CA PHE A 74 7.89 6.86 -4.33
C PHE A 74 8.87 5.84 -4.92
N ASN A 75 9.90 6.31 -5.63
CA ASN A 75 10.96 5.47 -6.20
C ASN A 75 11.75 4.71 -5.12
N CYS A 76 12.09 5.38 -4.01
CA CYS A 76 12.73 4.72 -2.87
C CYS A 76 11.86 3.62 -2.26
N ILE A 77 10.56 3.90 -2.05
CA ILE A 77 9.61 2.92 -1.50
C ILE A 77 9.46 1.72 -2.44
N GLN A 78 9.35 1.97 -3.75
CA GLN A 78 9.36 0.94 -4.80
C GLN A 78 10.61 0.07 -4.70
N GLY A 79 11.79 0.69 -4.59
CA GLY A 79 13.07 -0.01 -4.43
C GLY A 79 13.10 -0.90 -3.19
N VAL A 80 12.69 -0.38 -2.04
CA VAL A 80 12.62 -1.15 -0.78
C VAL A 80 11.64 -2.31 -0.89
N SER A 81 10.47 -2.09 -1.48
CA SER A 81 9.46 -3.14 -1.69
C SER A 81 9.99 -4.27 -2.58
N SER A 82 10.67 -3.91 -3.68
CA SER A 82 11.29 -4.89 -4.58
C SER A 82 12.38 -5.71 -3.89
N LEU A 83 13.20 -5.06 -3.05
CA LEU A 83 14.27 -5.72 -2.30
C LEU A 83 13.70 -6.67 -1.25
N ALA A 84 12.65 -6.23 -0.53
CA ALA A 84 11.96 -7.05 0.45
C ALA A 84 11.37 -8.30 -0.20
N ASN A 85 10.65 -8.14 -1.32
CA ASN A 85 10.07 -9.28 -2.04
C ASN A 85 11.16 -10.27 -2.46
N ARG A 86 12.25 -9.79 -3.08
CA ARG A 86 13.37 -10.65 -3.48
C ARG A 86 14.04 -11.36 -2.29
N ALA A 87 14.12 -10.72 -1.13
CA ALA A 87 14.73 -11.31 0.06
C ALA A 87 13.83 -12.35 0.74
N PHE A 88 12.51 -12.11 0.79
CA PHE A 88 11.56 -12.94 1.52
C PHE A 88 10.94 -14.07 0.68
N GLU A 89 10.85 -13.92 -0.64
CA GLU A 89 10.33 -14.95 -1.56
C GLU A 89 11.00 -16.33 -1.34
N PRO A 90 12.34 -16.49 -1.37
CA PRO A 90 12.96 -17.79 -1.14
C PRO A 90 12.75 -18.31 0.29
N LEU A 91 12.50 -17.42 1.26
CA LEU A 91 12.23 -17.81 2.64
C LEU A 91 10.81 -18.40 2.77
N PHE A 92 9.82 -17.81 2.11
CA PHE A 92 8.45 -18.34 2.05
C PHE A 92 8.39 -19.67 1.30
N GLU A 93 9.11 -19.80 0.20
CA GLU A 93 9.21 -21.08 -0.52
C GLU A 93 9.80 -22.18 0.37
N ARG A 94 10.90 -21.88 1.08
CA ARG A 94 11.52 -22.83 2.01
C ARG A 94 10.61 -23.18 3.18
N GLN A 95 9.84 -22.22 3.69
CA GLN A 95 8.85 -22.48 4.72
C GLN A 95 7.78 -23.45 4.22
N ALA A 96 7.21 -23.21 3.03
CA ALA A 96 6.22 -24.10 2.42
C ALA A 96 6.76 -25.52 2.19
N GLN A 97 8.02 -25.66 1.75
CA GLN A 97 8.67 -26.96 1.62
C GLN A 97 8.83 -27.66 2.98
N THR A 98 9.22 -26.91 4.01
CA THR A 98 9.37 -27.47 5.36
C THR A 98 8.03 -27.95 5.92
N GLU A 99 6.96 -27.20 5.70
CA GLU A 99 5.60 -27.60 6.07
C GLU A 99 5.15 -28.87 5.34
N LYS A 100 5.45 -28.97 4.04
CA LYS A 100 5.20 -30.19 3.27
C LYS A 100 5.97 -31.39 3.83
N ILE A 101 7.26 -31.22 4.15
CA ILE A 101 8.08 -32.28 4.75
C ILE A 101 7.50 -32.70 6.10
N ARG A 102 7.13 -31.75 6.97
CA ARG A 102 6.51 -32.04 8.27
C ARG A 102 5.19 -32.80 8.12
N SER A 103 4.37 -32.43 7.13
CA SER A 103 3.12 -33.13 6.82
C SER A 103 3.36 -34.58 6.41
N VAL A 104 4.27 -34.82 5.45
CA VAL A 104 4.64 -36.17 5.01
C VAL A 104 5.26 -36.97 6.16
N GLN A 105 6.16 -36.37 6.93
CA GLN A 105 6.77 -37.01 8.10
C GLN A 105 5.73 -37.39 9.15
N GLY A 106 4.78 -36.51 9.45
CA GLY A 106 3.68 -36.80 10.37
C GLY A 106 2.84 -37.98 9.90
N MET A 107 2.55 -38.06 8.59
CA MET A 107 1.85 -39.20 7.99
C MET A 107 2.66 -40.50 8.10
N LEU A 108 3.95 -40.47 7.76
CA LEU A 108 4.83 -41.64 7.84
C LEU A 108 4.98 -42.16 9.28
N GLN A 109 5.09 -41.26 10.27
CA GLN A 109 5.14 -41.68 11.68
C GLN A 109 3.82 -42.27 12.15
N ARG A 110 2.68 -41.66 11.76
CA ARG A 110 1.35 -42.16 12.12
C ARG A 110 1.09 -43.58 11.60
N PHE A 111 1.61 -43.92 10.43
CA PHE A 111 1.42 -45.23 9.78
C PHE A 111 2.66 -46.13 9.80
N ARG A 112 3.65 -45.82 10.65
CA ARG A 112 4.92 -46.56 10.75
C ARG A 112 4.71 -48.06 10.98
N THR A 113 3.70 -48.46 11.75
CA THR A 113 3.39 -49.87 12.04
C THR A 113 2.90 -50.60 10.79
N LEU A 114 2.12 -49.94 9.92
CA LEU A 114 1.64 -50.50 8.67
C LEU A 114 2.78 -50.72 7.67
N PHE A 115 3.71 -49.76 7.56
CA PHE A 115 4.87 -49.88 6.68
C PHE A 115 5.86 -50.97 7.12
N ASN A 116 6.02 -51.19 8.43
CA ASN A 116 6.90 -52.24 8.96
C ASN A 116 6.22 -53.62 9.04
N LEU A 117 4.90 -53.68 8.82
CA LEU A 117 4.09 -54.89 8.99
C LEU A 117 4.55 -56.07 8.12
N PRO A 118 4.87 -55.91 6.81
CA PRO A 118 5.26 -57.05 5.98
C PRO A 118 6.56 -57.71 6.45
N SER A 119 7.55 -56.91 6.86
CA SER A 119 8.80 -57.40 7.43
C SER A 119 8.58 -58.09 8.78
N SER A 120 7.70 -57.54 9.61
CA SER A 120 7.31 -58.14 10.90
C SER A 120 6.62 -59.50 10.72
N ILE A 121 5.61 -59.57 9.84
CA ILE A 121 4.88 -60.81 9.52
C ILE A 121 5.83 -61.86 8.94
N ARG A 122 6.69 -61.49 7.98
CA ARG A 122 7.70 -62.38 7.40
C ARG A 122 8.64 -62.93 8.46
N GLY A 123 9.07 -62.08 9.40
CA GLY A 123 9.92 -62.47 10.53
C GLY A 123 9.24 -63.48 11.46
N SER A 124 7.97 -63.27 11.79
CA SER A 124 7.19 -64.21 12.63
C SER A 124 6.94 -65.55 11.93
N ILE A 125 6.62 -65.54 10.62
CA ILE A 125 6.44 -66.78 9.83
C ILE A 125 7.74 -67.59 9.78
N SER A 126 8.88 -66.94 9.54
CA SER A 126 10.19 -67.61 9.45
C SER A 126 10.62 -68.26 10.77
N LYS A 127 10.07 -67.81 11.90
CA LYS A 127 10.32 -68.36 13.24
C LYS A 127 9.27 -69.39 13.68
N GLY A 128 8.25 -69.66 12.86
CA GLY A 128 7.13 -70.54 13.21
C GLY A 128 6.08 -69.92 14.15
N GLU A 129 6.14 -68.61 14.40
CA GLU A 129 5.26 -67.87 15.29
C GLU A 129 3.99 -67.40 14.54
N TYR A 130 3.19 -68.34 14.04
CA TYR A 130 2.03 -68.05 13.19
C TYR A 130 0.93 -67.25 13.91
N ASP A 131 0.67 -67.53 15.19
CA ASP A 131 -0.34 -66.80 15.98
C ASP A 131 0.02 -65.33 16.18
N LEU A 132 1.31 -65.03 16.31
CA LEU A 132 1.83 -63.67 16.40
C LEU A 132 1.62 -62.91 15.08
N ALA A 133 1.92 -63.56 13.95
CA ALA A 133 1.71 -62.98 12.62
C ALA A 133 0.24 -62.64 12.35
N VAL A 134 -0.69 -63.54 12.70
CA VAL A 134 -2.14 -63.31 12.55
C VAL A 134 -2.62 -62.15 13.43
N ARG A 135 -2.09 -62.02 14.65
CA ARG A 135 -2.45 -60.94 15.57
C ARG A 135 -1.98 -59.57 15.07
N GLU A 136 -0.73 -59.46 14.65
CA GLU A 136 -0.18 -58.21 14.10
C GLU A 136 -0.92 -57.78 12.82
N TYR A 137 -1.28 -58.73 11.96
CA TYR A 137 -2.11 -58.47 10.79
C TYR A 137 -3.50 -57.93 11.15
N ARG A 138 -4.20 -58.54 12.10
CA ARG A 138 -5.52 -58.07 12.56
C ARG A 138 -5.45 -56.66 13.17
N LYS A 139 -4.39 -56.39 13.93
CA LYS A 139 -4.14 -55.08 14.53
C LYS A 139 -3.86 -54.00 13.49
N ALA A 140 -3.11 -54.31 12.44
CA ALA A 140 -2.90 -53.39 11.32
C ALA A 140 -4.18 -53.15 10.52
N LYS A 141 -4.96 -54.22 10.28
CA LYS A 141 -6.24 -54.14 9.57
C LYS A 141 -7.24 -53.22 10.27
N SER A 142 -7.32 -53.26 11.61
CA SER A 142 -8.21 -52.36 12.36
C SER A 142 -7.81 -50.88 12.28
N ILE A 143 -6.52 -50.58 12.12
CA ILE A 143 -6.00 -49.22 11.96
C ILE A 143 -6.21 -48.69 10.53
N ALA A 144 -6.20 -49.57 9.53
CA ALA A 144 -6.40 -49.22 8.11
C ALA A 144 -7.89 -49.04 7.74
N LEU A 145 -8.81 -49.71 8.44
CA LEU A 145 -10.26 -49.71 8.17
C LEU A 145 -10.93 -48.32 8.02
N PRO A 146 -10.52 -47.26 8.76
CA PRO A 146 -11.12 -45.94 8.61
C PRO A 146 -10.71 -45.19 7.32
N SER A 147 -9.74 -45.69 6.55
CA SER A 147 -9.20 -44.97 5.39
C SER A 147 -9.05 -45.90 4.18
N HIS A 148 -9.94 -45.70 3.20
CA HIS A 148 -9.97 -46.44 1.92
C HIS A 148 -8.63 -46.35 1.14
N VAL A 149 -7.86 -45.28 1.37
CA VAL A 149 -6.51 -45.09 0.81
C VAL A 149 -5.49 -46.03 1.46
N LEU A 150 -5.57 -46.21 2.78
CA LEU A 150 -4.67 -47.10 3.53
C LEU A 150 -4.96 -48.56 3.26
N GLU A 151 -6.22 -48.92 3.04
CA GLU A 151 -6.60 -50.29 2.66
C GLU A 151 -6.01 -50.67 1.30
N PHE A 152 -6.03 -49.75 0.32
CA PHE A 152 -5.35 -49.94 -0.96
C PHE A 152 -3.83 -50.10 -0.79
N ILE A 153 -3.21 -49.26 0.02
CA ILE A 153 -1.77 -49.33 0.32
C ILE A 153 -1.42 -50.66 1.00
N LEU A 154 -2.18 -51.09 2.01
CA LEU A 154 -1.98 -52.35 2.71
C LEU A 154 -2.09 -53.54 1.75
N ASN A 155 -3.12 -53.55 0.89
CA ASN A 155 -3.31 -54.59 -0.11
C ASN A 155 -2.19 -54.61 -1.16
N CYS A 156 -1.73 -53.45 -1.65
CA CYS A 156 -0.58 -53.38 -2.56
C CYS A 156 0.71 -53.90 -1.92
N PHE A 157 1.01 -53.51 -0.67
CA PHE A 157 2.20 -53.97 0.04
C PHE A 157 2.16 -55.46 0.39
N LEU A 158 1.00 -55.99 0.77
CA LEU A 158 0.81 -57.42 1.03
C LEU A 158 0.88 -58.23 -0.25
N PHE A 159 0.26 -57.77 -1.34
CA PHE A 159 0.32 -58.44 -2.63
C PHE A 159 1.77 -58.55 -3.13
N HIS A 160 2.54 -57.46 -3.05
CA HIS A 160 3.95 -57.49 -3.44
C HIS A 160 4.82 -58.35 -2.50
N SER A 161 4.56 -58.32 -1.19
CA SER A 161 5.35 -59.09 -0.20
C SER A 161 5.07 -60.60 -0.22
N ILE A 162 3.87 -61.01 -0.65
CA ILE A 162 3.41 -62.41 -0.70
C ILE A 162 3.63 -63.03 -2.09
N TYR A 163 3.50 -62.26 -3.19
CA TYR A 163 3.58 -62.79 -4.56
C TYR A 163 4.90 -62.54 -5.30
N PHE A 164 5.78 -61.64 -4.84
CA PHE A 164 7.02 -61.30 -5.55
C PHE A 164 8.30 -61.88 -4.92
N LEU A 165 8.18 -62.89 -4.06
CA LEU A 165 9.29 -63.78 -3.70
C LEU A 165 8.79 -65.21 -3.43
#